data_AF-A0A350I7L4-F1
#
_entry.id   AF-A0A350I7L4-F1
#
_cell.length_a   1.000
_cell.length_b   1.000
_cell.length_c   1.000
_cell.angle_alpha   90.00
_cell.angle_beta   90.00
_cell.angle_gamma   90.00
#
_symmetry.space_group_name_H-M   'P 1'
#
loop_
_entity.id
_entity.type
_entity.pdbx_description
1 polymer ?
#
loop_
_entity_poly.entity_id
_entity_poly.type
_entity_poly.pdbx_seq_one_letter_code
_entity_poly.pdbx_strand_id
1 'polypeptide(L)' 'MDDLSNSSIDMLDKIGDVIGKKICFIKVDLSDSDACAKAFKTHVDAKAVIHFAAFKSVPESISKPNEYYRNNIGSLL' A
#
# COMPACT_ATOMS: atom_id res chain seq x y z
N MET A 1 4.78 1.44 -0.58
CA MET A 1 4.52 0.46 0.49
C MET A 1 3.26 -0.27 0.10
N ASP A 2 3.30 -1.58 -0.11
CA ASP A 2 2.16 -2.42 -0.49
C ASP A 2 2.46 -3.87 -0.11
N ASP A 3 1.45 -4.70 0.16
CA ASP A 3 1.63 -6.12 0.50
C ASP A 3 1.53 -7.05 -0.71
N LEU A 4 1.15 -6.53 -1.88
CA LEU A 4 0.86 -7.25 -3.12
C LEU A 4 -0.33 -8.21 -3.01
N SER A 5 -1.23 -8.01 -2.04
CA SER A 5 -2.41 -8.87 -1.84
C SER A 5 -3.34 -8.91 -3.06
N ASN A 6 -3.40 -7.83 -3.84
CA ASN A 6 -4.19 -7.71 -5.06
C ASN A 6 -3.42 -7.09 -6.23
N SER A 7 -2.08 -7.12 -6.18
CA SER A 7 -1.21 -6.52 -7.19
C SER A 7 -0.01 -7.42 -7.49
N SER A 8 0.73 -7.13 -8.57
CA SER A 8 1.94 -7.88 -8.94
C SER A 8 3.16 -6.95 -8.94
N ILE A 9 4.29 -7.48 -8.47
CA ILE A 9 5.57 -6.78 -8.45
C ILE A 9 6.01 -6.34 -9.86
N ASP A 10 5.69 -7.13 -10.90
CA ASP A 10 6.04 -6.84 -12.30
C ASP A 10 5.43 -5.53 -12.81
N MET A 11 4.38 -5.03 -12.15
CA MET A 11 3.80 -3.73 -12.47
C MET A 11 4.78 -2.59 -12.21
N LEU A 12 5.64 -2.72 -11.18
CA LEU A 12 6.60 -1.68 -10.82
C LEU A 12 7.67 -1.52 -11.88
N ASP A 13 8.13 -2.64 -12.47
CA ASP A 13 9.09 -2.61 -13.58
C ASP A 13 8.46 -1.93 -14.81
N LYS A 14 7.21 -2.29 -15.14
CA LYS A 14 6.47 -1.63 -16.25
C LYS A 14 6.31 -0.13 -16.04
N ILE A 15 5.95 0.31 -14.84
CA ILE A 15 5.86 1.74 -14.54
C ILE A 15 7.25 2.38 -14.61
N GLY A 16 8.27 1.69 -14.10
CA GLY A 16 9.66 2.12 -14.14
C GLY A 16 10.19 2.35 -15.56
N ASP A 17 9.86 1.46 -16.48
CA ASP A 17 10.18 1.57 -17.91
C ASP A 17 9.52 2.79 -18.55
N VAL A 18 8.26 3.08 -18.20
CA VAL A 18 7.52 4.25 -18.72
C VAL A 18 8.10 5.57 -18.20
N ILE A 19 8.48 5.64 -16.93
CA ILE A 19 9.01 6.88 -16.31
C ILE A 19 10.54 7.02 -16.45
N GLY A 20 11.22 5.98 -16.96
CA GLY A 20 12.69 5.92 -17.09
C GLY A 20 13.44 5.92 -15.76
N LYS A 21 12.79 5.53 -14.65
CA LYS A 21 13.36 5.52 -13.30
C LYS A 21 12.88 4.31 -12.52
N LYS A 22 13.76 3.71 -11.71
CA LYS A 22 13.36 2.64 -10.80
C LYS A 22 12.48 3.18 -9.68
N ILE A 23 11.41 2.46 -9.39
CA ILE A 23 10.50 2.77 -8.27
C ILE A 23 11.08 2.17 -6.99
N CYS A 24 11.21 2.98 -5.94
CA CYS A 24 11.49 2.48 -4.61
C CYS A 24 10.25 1.78 -4.08
N PHE A 25 10.35 0.47 -3.87
CA PHE A 25 9.27 -0.35 -3.37
C PHE A 25 9.65 -1.01 -2.05
N ILE A 26 8.69 -1.02 -1.14
CA ILE A 26 8.82 -1.62 0.19
C ILE A 26 7.61 -2.53 0.33
N LYS A 27 7.86 -3.84 0.42
CA LYS A 27 6.82 -4.82 0.67
C LYS A 27 6.46 -4.79 2.15
N VAL A 28 5.26 -4.30 2.47
CA VAL A 28 4.79 -4.17 3.85
C VAL A 28 3.27 -4.13 3.86
N ASP A 29 2.67 -4.84 4.82
CA ASP A 29 1.26 -4.68 5.16
C ASP A 29 1.08 -3.36 5.91
N LEU A 30 0.27 -2.46 5.36
CA LEU A 30 0.06 -1.14 5.93
C LEU A 30 -0.73 -1.18 7.25
N SER A 31 -1.34 -2.31 7.60
CA SER A 31 -1.92 -2.53 8.93
C SER A 31 -0.88 -2.87 10.01
N ASP A 32 0.37 -3.20 9.63
CA ASP A 32 1.49 -3.37 10.56
C ASP A 32 2.16 -2.02 10.85
N SER A 33 1.68 -1.39 11.93
CA SER A 33 2.18 -0.08 12.39
C SER A 33 3.69 -0.05 12.69
N ASP A 34 4.26 -1.14 13.22
CA ASP A 34 5.68 -1.21 13.57
C ASP A 34 6.56 -1.32 12.32
N ALA A 35 6.13 -2.13 11.35
CA ALA A 35 6.81 -2.25 10.06
C ALA A 35 6.72 -0.94 9.26
N CYS A 36 5.56 -0.28 9.27
CA CYS A 36 5.39 1.04 8.66
C CYS A 36 6.30 2.09 9.31
N ALA A 37 6.35 2.14 10.64
CA ALA A 37 7.21 3.09 11.36
C ALA A 37 8.69 2.89 11.01
N LYS A 38 9.17 1.64 10.87
CA LYS A 38 10.53 1.34 10.39
C LYS A 38 10.75 1.84 8.97
N ALA A 39 9.79 1.64 8.07
CA ALA A 39 9.90 2.07 6.69
C ALA A 39 9.97 3.62 6.58
N PHE A 40 9.15 4.34 7.35
CA PHE A 40 9.22 5.82 7.40
C PHE A 40 10.53 6.34 8.01
N LYS A 41 11.10 5.66 9.01
CA LYS A 41 12.42 6.02 9.57
C LYS A 41 13.57 5.85 8.57
N THR A 42 13.44 4.95 7.60
CA THR A 42 14.44 4.78 6.53
C THR A 42 14.29 5.84 5.45
N HIS A 43 13.09 6.42 5.28
CA HIS A 43 12.75 7.40 4.24
C HIS A 43 12.33 8.75 4.85
N VAL A 44 13.19 9.32 5.69
CA VAL A 44 12.96 10.62 6.37
C VAL A 44 12.91 11.82 5.42
N ASP A 45 13.31 11.64 4.17
CA ASP A 45 13.27 12.64 3.11
C ASP A 45 11.87 12.84 2.51
N ALA A 46 10.93 11.91 2.76
CA ALA A 46 9.55 11.99 2.31
C ALA A 46 8.86 13.28 2.81
N LYS A 47 8.31 14.07 1.87
CA LYS A 47 7.63 15.35 2.17
C LYS A 47 6.12 15.26 2.26
N ALA A 48 5.54 14.21 1.68
CA ALA A 48 4.10 13.97 1.65
C ALA A 48 3.83 12.47 1.47
N VAL A 49 2.62 12.03 1.86
CA VAL A 49 2.15 10.65 1.70
C VAL A 49 0.83 10.67 0.94
N ILE A 50 0.67 9.78 -0.03
CA ILE A 50 -0.60 9.52 -0.71
C ILE A 50 -0.98 8.06 -0.42
N HIS A 51 -2.07 7.83 0.30
CA HIS A 51 -2.49 6.52 0.76
C HIS A 51 -3.59 5.94 -0.14
N PHE A 52 -3.21 5.05 -1.06
CA PHE A 52 -4.14 4.36 -1.97
C PHE A 52 -4.53 2.95 -1.51
N ALA A 53 -3.94 2.45 -0.42
CA ALA A 53 -4.16 1.09 0.06
C ALA A 53 -5.49 0.98 0.81
N ALA A 54 -6.56 0.80 0.04
CA ALA A 54 -7.88 0.47 0.54
C ALA A 54 -8.53 -0.52 -0.42
N PHE A 55 -9.29 -1.46 0.12
CA PHE A 55 -10.14 -2.30 -0.70
C PHE A 55 -11.16 -1.43 -1.44
N LYS A 56 -11.20 -1.61 -2.76
CA LYS A 56 -11.92 -0.73 -3.69
C LYS A 56 -13.21 -1.34 -4.24
N SER A 57 -13.43 -2.65 -4.03
CA SER A 57 -14.53 -3.37 -4.69
C SER A 57 -15.82 -3.30 -3.89
N VAL A 58 -16.81 -2.60 -4.43
CA VAL A 58 -18.14 -2.43 -3.82
C VAL A 58 -18.87 -3.78 -3.62
N PRO A 59 -18.92 -4.71 -4.60
CA PRO A 59 -19.60 -6.00 -4.41
C PRO A 59 -18.97 -6.87 -3.32
N GLU A 60 -17.64 -6.82 -3.18
CA GLU A 60 -16.91 -7.56 -2.13
C GLU A 60 -17.12 -6.95 -0.75
N SER A 61 -17.22 -5.62 -0.64
CA SER A 61 -17.49 -4.95 0.64
C SER A 61 -18.81 -5.39 1.28
N ILE A 62 -19.81 -5.72 0.44
CA ILE A 62 -21.10 -6.24 0.87
C ILE A 62 -20.96 -7.67 1.40
N SER A 63 -20.06 -8.46 0.80
CA SER A 63 -19.84 -9.86 1.15
C SER A 63 -18.89 -10.04 2.35
N LYS A 64 -17.97 -9.10 2.56
CA LYS A 64 -16.92 -9.15 3.61
C LYS A 64 -16.77 -7.82 4.36
N PRO A 65 -17.82 -7.36 5.05
CA PRO A 65 -17.82 -6.03 5.67
C PRO A 65 -16.74 -5.83 6.74
N ASN A 66 -16.44 -6.86 7.54
CA ASN A 66 -15.44 -6.76 8.63
C ASN A 66 -14.00 -6.63 8.13
N GLU A 67 -13.64 -7.33 7.05
CA GLU A 67 -12.31 -7.22 6.43
C GLU A 67 -12.13 -5.83 5.80
N TYR A 68 -13.18 -5.32 5.14
CA TYR A 68 -13.19 -3.98 4.56
C TYR A 68 -13.09 -2.87 5.61
N TYR A 69 -13.76 -3.03 6.76
CA TYR A 69 -13.65 -2.08 7.86
C TYR A 69 -12.26 -2.05 8.49
N ARG A 70 -11.69 -3.23 8.83
CA ARG A 70 -10.35 -3.32 9.42
C ARG A 70 -9.27 -2.77 8.49
N ASN A 71 -9.35 -3.08 7.20
CA ASN A 71 -8.36 -2.63 6.24
C ASN A 71 -8.53 -1.14 5.95
N ASN A 72 -9.71 -0.68 5.54
CA ASN A 72 -9.85 0.68 4.99
C ASN A 72 -9.89 1.77 6.06
N ILE A 73 -10.34 1.47 7.27
CA ILE A 73 -10.37 2.43 8.39
C ILE A 73 -9.16 2.21 9.30
N GLY A 74 -8.77 0.96 9.55
CA GLY A 74 -7.63 0.63 10.40
C GLY A 74 -6.28 0.94 9.77
N SER A 75 -6.12 0.90 8.44
CA SER A 75 -4.86 1.34 7.79
C SER A 75 -4.73 2.85 7.67
N LEU A 76 -5.83 3.59 7.86
CA LEU A 76 -5.89 5.04 7.72
C LEU A 76 -5.59 5.77 9.03
N LEU A 77 -5.89 5.15 10.17
CA LEU A 77 -5.67 5.66 11.53
C LEU A 77 -4.27 5.30 12.04
#